data_AF-A0A183GC66-F1
#
_entry.id   AF-A0A183GC66-F1
#
_cell.length_a   1.000
_cell.length_b   1.000
_cell.length_c   1.000
_cell.angle_alpha   90.00
_cell.angle_beta   90.00
_cell.angle_gamma   90.00
#
_symmetry.space_group_name_H-M   'P 1'
#
loop_
_entity.id
_entity.type
_entity.pdbx_description
1 polymer ?
#
loop_
_entity_poly.entity_id
_entity_poly.type
_entity_poly.pdbx_seq_one_letter_code
_entity_poly.pdbx_strand_id
1 'polypeptide(L)'
;MPASMDFYLRAVTLAALLAARALASQTIGILSDQDGEETDDLLLNFNMSIMFYNDDPSVANLTLKHIVVTDELLGDLCEQLSELSFIVSACRSEESIKLVFEASLLSGIPTIQIGLDYWNLTRSLDVVPSAGTANYAYIVPTATVFSNVIPNVFPSLDIRSTVTVVFDDVFGNYSSWRQQFLRLPVKVDFLPMAAPRNVREQVKQLVLFNAMYIFLVAKTVNAVHFLEEFGLLNVRGTVKLFVLTQAVKVKSEKVKTGHL
;
A
#
# COMPACT_ATOMS: atom_id res chain seq x y z
N MET A 1 -3.57 -13.15 4.43
CA MET A 1 -2.96 -11.93 3.87
C MET A 1 -3.25 -11.83 2.37
N PRO A 2 -3.60 -10.66 1.81
CA PRO A 2 -3.68 -10.48 0.36
C PRO A 2 -2.28 -10.55 -0.26
N ALA A 3 -2.12 -11.28 -1.38
CA ALA A 3 -0.83 -11.55 -2.03
C ALA A 3 0.01 -10.31 -2.42
N SER A 4 -0.57 -9.12 -2.41
CA SER A 4 0.14 -7.85 -2.61
C SER A 4 0.95 -7.40 -1.39
N MET A 5 0.51 -7.76 -0.18
CA MET A 5 1.19 -7.43 1.08
C MET A 5 2.47 -8.26 1.21
N ASP A 6 2.40 -9.57 0.91
CA ASP A 6 3.55 -10.48 0.93
C ASP A 6 4.67 -10.04 -0.04
N PHE A 7 4.32 -9.59 -1.25
CA PHE A 7 5.31 -9.11 -2.22
C PHE A 7 5.98 -7.82 -1.76
N TYR A 8 5.22 -6.94 -1.10
CA TYR A 8 5.72 -5.68 -0.58
C TYR A 8 6.67 -5.88 0.60
N LEU A 9 6.30 -6.72 1.56
CA LEU A 9 7.17 -7.07 2.69
C LEU A 9 8.49 -7.69 2.22
N ARG A 10 8.45 -8.59 1.22
CA ARG A 10 9.66 -9.15 0.61
C ARG A 10 10.55 -8.10 -0.08
N ALA A 11 9.96 -7.10 -0.74
CA ALA A 11 10.72 -6.02 -1.38
C ALA A 11 11.40 -5.11 -0.34
N VAL A 12 10.69 -4.79 0.75
CA VAL A 12 11.27 -4.03 1.87
C VAL A 12 12.39 -4.82 2.55
N THR A 13 12.18 -6.10 2.82
CA THR A 13 13.21 -6.98 3.37
C THR A 13 14.46 -7.02 2.49
N LEU A 14 14.29 -7.16 1.17
CA LEU A 14 15.42 -7.17 0.23
C LEU A 14 16.15 -5.81 0.21
N ALA A 15 15.42 -4.70 0.19
CA ALA A 15 16.01 -3.37 0.21
C ALA A 15 16.79 -3.10 1.51
N ALA A 16 16.23 -3.49 2.65
CA ALA A 16 16.89 -3.40 3.95
C ALA A 16 18.14 -4.28 4.01
N LEU A 17 18.09 -5.51 3.49
CA LEU A 17 19.27 -6.38 3.39
C LEU A 17 20.36 -5.76 2.52
N LEU A 18 20.01 -5.25 1.34
CA LEU A 18 20.98 -4.59 0.46
C LEU A 18 21.59 -3.33 1.09
N ALA A 19 20.81 -2.55 1.83
CA ALA A 19 21.29 -1.39 2.56
C ALA A 19 22.21 -1.79 3.73
N ALA A 20 21.86 -2.85 4.47
CA ALA A 20 22.65 -3.38 5.57
C ALA A 20 24.01 -3.93 5.10
N ARG A 21 24.12 -4.49 3.89
CA ARG A 21 25.39 -4.94 3.30
C ARG A 21 26.46 -3.85 3.21
N ALA A 22 26.05 -2.59 3.10
CA ALA A 22 26.96 -1.45 3.00
C ALA A 22 27.45 -0.95 4.37
N LEU A 23 26.92 -1.48 5.47
CA LEU A 23 27.20 -1.03 6.83
C LEU A 23 28.02 -2.13 7.56
N ALA A 24 29.14 -1.75 8.16
CA ALA A 24 30.12 -2.68 8.70
C ALA A 24 29.74 -3.31 10.07
N SER A 25 28.46 -3.43 10.43
CA SER A 25 28.01 -3.98 11.73
C SER A 25 26.60 -4.61 11.68
N GLN A 26 26.31 -5.44 12.69
CA GLN A 26 25.67 -6.76 12.62
C GLN A 26 24.23 -6.83 13.16
N THR A 27 23.57 -5.72 13.49
CA THR A 27 22.21 -5.77 14.08
C THR A 27 21.25 -4.82 13.38
N ILE A 28 20.18 -5.38 12.82
CA ILE A 28 19.04 -4.64 12.26
C ILE A 28 17.95 -4.59 13.33
N GLY A 29 17.52 -3.39 13.69
CA GLY A 29 16.37 -3.19 14.57
C GLY A 29 15.07 -3.23 13.77
N ILE A 30 14.13 -4.06 14.20
CA ILE A 30 12.76 -4.04 13.70
C ILE A 30 11.90 -3.40 14.78
N LEU A 31 11.31 -2.24 14.49
CA LEU A 31 10.54 -1.48 15.46
C LEU A 31 9.04 -1.60 15.15
N SER A 32 8.22 -1.79 16.19
CA SER A 32 6.76 -1.88 16.05
C SER A 32 6.04 -1.26 17.24
N ASP A 33 4.74 -0.99 17.09
CA ASP A 33 3.88 -0.71 18.24
C ASP A 33 3.61 -1.99 19.05
N GLN A 34 3.05 -1.85 20.26
CA GLN A 34 2.79 -2.93 21.21
C GLN A 34 1.86 -4.04 20.70
N ASP A 35 0.98 -3.73 19.75
CA ASP A 35 0.00 -4.67 19.17
C ASP A 35 0.25 -4.97 17.67
N GLY A 36 1.49 -4.81 17.19
CA GLY A 36 1.81 -4.92 15.76
C GLY A 36 1.95 -6.35 15.22
N GLU A 37 0.85 -6.99 14.83
CA GLU A 37 0.82 -8.33 14.19
C GLU A 37 1.71 -8.43 12.93
N GLU A 38 1.88 -7.34 12.17
CA GLU A 38 2.66 -7.33 10.93
C GLU A 38 4.18 -7.45 11.15
N THR A 39 4.64 -7.32 12.39
CA THR A 39 6.05 -7.42 12.76
C THR A 39 6.55 -8.86 12.69
N ASP A 40 5.70 -9.82 13.03
CA ASP A 40 6.00 -11.24 12.94
C ASP A 40 6.21 -11.65 11.48
N ASP A 41 5.39 -11.12 10.57
CA ASP A 41 5.53 -11.36 9.13
C ASP A 41 6.81 -10.72 8.56
N LEU A 42 7.18 -9.53 9.04
CA LEU A 42 8.47 -8.91 8.68
C LEU A 42 9.64 -9.76 9.16
N LEU A 43 9.66 -10.13 10.44
CA LEU A 43 10.68 -11.00 11.04
C LEU A 43 10.79 -12.32 10.27
N LEU A 44 9.66 -12.94 9.93
CA LEU A 44 9.62 -14.17 9.14
C LEU A 44 10.27 -13.98 7.76
N ASN A 45 9.93 -12.89 7.05
CA ASN A 45 10.52 -12.60 5.74
C ASN A 45 12.02 -12.29 5.83
N PHE A 46 12.48 -11.57 6.86
CA PHE A 46 13.90 -11.35 7.10
C PHE A 46 14.64 -12.66 7.38
N ASN A 47 14.11 -13.51 8.26
CA ASN A 47 14.71 -14.81 8.58
C ASN A 47 14.83 -15.69 7.32
N MET A 48 13.77 -15.79 6.52
CA MET A 48 13.81 -16.52 5.24
C MET A 48 14.86 -15.95 4.28
N SER A 49 15.00 -14.63 4.25
CA SER A 49 15.94 -13.97 3.34
C SER A 49 17.39 -14.12 3.81
N ILE A 50 17.67 -14.04 5.11
CA ILE A 50 18.99 -14.33 5.69
C ILE A 50 19.38 -15.78 5.39
N MET A 51 18.48 -16.74 5.59
CA MET A 51 18.73 -18.15 5.24
C MET A 51 19.04 -18.32 3.75
N PHE A 52 18.33 -17.61 2.86
CA PHE A 52 18.56 -17.70 1.41
C PHE A 52 19.91 -17.13 0.98
N TYR A 53 20.38 -16.08 1.66
CA TYR A 53 21.66 -15.41 1.37
C TYR A 53 22.77 -15.80 2.35
N ASN A 54 22.66 -16.94 3.02
CA ASN A 54 23.63 -17.38 4.05
C ASN A 54 25.05 -17.62 3.49
N ASP A 55 25.17 -17.88 2.19
CA ASP A 55 26.46 -18.01 1.50
C ASP A 55 27.13 -16.65 1.24
N ASP A 56 26.42 -15.53 1.45
CA ASP A 56 26.96 -14.19 1.35
C ASP A 56 27.44 -13.72 2.73
N PRO A 57 28.76 -13.60 2.97
CA PRO A 57 29.30 -13.24 4.29
C PRO A 57 28.89 -11.83 4.75
N SER A 58 28.41 -10.97 3.83
CA SER A 58 27.85 -9.65 4.17
C SER A 58 26.44 -9.73 4.77
N VAL A 59 25.77 -10.88 4.65
CA VAL A 59 24.41 -11.13 5.16
C VAL A 59 24.41 -12.21 6.25
N ALA A 60 25.33 -13.17 6.20
CA ALA A 60 25.41 -14.30 7.14
C ALA A 60 25.60 -13.89 8.61
N ASN A 61 26.16 -12.70 8.87
CA ASN A 61 26.41 -12.18 10.21
C ASN A 61 25.37 -11.14 10.67
N LEU A 62 24.22 -11.05 9.99
CA LEU A 62 23.14 -10.15 10.40
C LEU A 62 22.29 -10.76 11.50
N THR A 63 22.07 -9.97 12.54
CA THR A 63 21.21 -10.25 13.69
C THR A 63 19.99 -9.35 13.59
N LEU A 64 18.82 -9.86 13.97
CA LEU A 64 17.59 -9.08 14.03
C LEU A 64 17.25 -8.85 15.50
N LYS A 65 16.95 -7.60 15.86
CA LYS A 65 16.45 -7.23 17.19
C LYS A 65 15.07 -6.61 17.04
N HIS A 66 14.05 -7.25 17.58
CA HIS A 66 12.70 -6.66 17.63
C HIS A 66 12.61 -5.74 18.84
N ILE A 67 12.12 -4.52 18.62
CA ILE A 67 11.94 -3.48 19.63
C ILE A 67 10.50 -3.01 19.56
N VAL A 68 9.81 -3.07 20.69
CA VAL A 68 8.46 -2.53 20.83
C VAL A 68 8.56 -1.09 21.30
N VAL A 69 7.99 -0.17 20.54
CA VAL A 69 7.90 1.25 20.87
C VAL A 69 6.69 1.47 21.77
N THR A 70 6.92 2.05 22.95
CA THR A 70 5.88 2.43 23.91
C THR A 70 6.11 3.88 24.35
N ASP A 71 5.03 4.53 24.83
CA ASP A 71 5.03 5.96 25.20
C ASP A 71 6.00 6.31 26.36
N GLU A 72 6.49 5.33 27.11
CA GLU A 72 7.30 5.53 28.32
C GLU A 72 8.83 5.53 28.08
N LEU A 73 9.31 5.38 26.84
CA LEU A 73 10.63 4.80 26.58
C LEU A 73 11.66 5.66 25.82
N LEU A 74 11.65 7.00 25.91
CA LEU A 74 12.65 7.80 25.17
C LEU A 74 14.10 7.55 25.66
N GLY A 75 14.29 7.28 26.96
CA GLY A 75 15.60 6.95 27.55
C GLY A 75 16.09 5.55 27.19
N ASP A 76 15.25 4.54 27.38
CA ASP A 76 15.56 3.13 27.11
C ASP A 76 15.67 2.84 25.60
N LEU A 77 14.92 3.56 24.75
CA LEU A 77 15.05 3.46 23.30
C LEU A 77 16.45 3.89 22.85
N CYS A 78 17.02 4.95 23.41
CA CYS A 78 18.37 5.40 23.04
C CYS A 78 19.44 4.33 23.33
N GLU A 79 19.33 3.64 24.47
CA GLU A 79 20.21 2.52 24.80
C GLU A 79 20.03 1.37 23.79
N GLN A 80 18.78 1.01 23.48
CA GLN A 80 18.48 -0.05 22.51
C GLN A 80 18.92 0.27 21.08
N LEU A 81 18.88 1.54 20.69
CA LEU A 81 19.31 2.03 19.37
C LEU A 81 20.84 2.08 19.23
N SER A 82 21.58 2.23 20.33
CA SER A 82 23.05 2.32 20.31
C SER A 82 23.74 1.09 19.73
N GLU A 83 23.07 -0.06 19.77
CA GLU A 83 23.55 -1.34 19.24
C GLU A 83 23.13 -1.58 17.77
N LEU A 84 22.31 -0.70 17.20
CA LEU A 84 21.72 -0.89 15.88
C LEU A 84 22.55 -0.23 14.79
N SER A 85 22.64 -0.93 13.66
CA SER A 85 23.31 -0.44 12.45
C SER A 85 22.31 0.06 11.42
N PHE A 86 21.08 -0.43 11.48
CA PHE A 86 20.00 -0.11 10.55
C PHE A 86 18.64 -0.31 11.24
N ILE A 87 17.64 0.50 10.88
CA ILE A 87 16.30 0.43 11.46
C ILE A 87 15.28 0.15 10.36
N VAL A 88 14.39 -0.81 10.61
CA VAL A 88 13.17 -1.05 9.85
C VAL A 88 12.00 -0.86 10.79
N SER A 89 11.23 0.19 10.58
CA SER A 89 10.08 0.52 11.42
C SER A 89 8.77 0.16 10.74
N ALA A 90 7.96 -0.60 11.46
CA ALA A 90 6.58 -0.97 11.16
C ALA A 90 5.60 -0.28 12.12
N CYS A 91 6.04 0.73 12.88
CA CYS A 91 5.17 1.52 13.75
C CYS A 91 4.01 2.16 12.97
N ARG A 92 2.84 2.24 13.61
CA ARG A 92 1.56 2.68 13.04
C ARG A 92 1.03 3.93 13.70
N SER A 93 1.18 4.04 15.02
CA SER A 93 0.81 5.23 15.79
C SER A 93 1.64 6.45 15.34
N GLU A 94 1.00 7.62 15.34
CA GLU A 94 1.65 8.87 14.92
C GLU A 94 2.80 9.22 15.88
N GLU A 95 2.56 8.98 17.17
CA GLU A 95 3.51 9.16 18.25
C GLU A 95 4.76 8.30 18.08
N SER A 96 4.60 7.00 17.80
CA SER A 96 5.74 6.10 17.61
C SER A 96 6.49 6.37 16.31
N ILE A 97 5.79 6.68 15.21
CA ILE A 97 6.45 7.07 13.95
C ILE A 97 7.31 8.32 14.16
N LYS A 98 6.77 9.31 14.90
CA LYS A 98 7.51 10.54 15.24
C LYS A 98 8.72 10.25 16.10
N LEU A 99 8.57 9.40 17.12
CA LEU A 99 9.67 8.97 17.99
C LEU A 99 10.80 8.30 17.19
N VAL A 100 10.46 7.35 16.32
CA VAL A 100 11.43 6.66 15.46
C VAL A 100 12.13 7.64 14.52
N PHE A 101 11.38 8.58 13.96
CA PHE A 101 11.94 9.62 13.11
C PHE A 101 12.94 10.49 13.88
N GLU A 102 12.57 11.04 15.03
CA GLU A 102 13.46 11.85 15.87
C GLU A 102 14.70 11.06 16.29
N ALA A 103 14.53 9.79 16.68
CA ALA A 103 15.63 8.94 17.07
C ALA A 103 16.58 8.63 15.91
N SER A 104 16.06 8.45 14.69
CA SER A 104 16.88 8.29 13.49
C SER A 104 17.70 9.55 13.16
N LEU A 105 17.12 10.74 13.35
CA LEU A 105 17.82 12.00 13.12
C LEU A 105 18.95 12.21 14.12
N LEU A 106 18.68 11.95 15.40
CA LEU A 106 19.66 12.13 16.48
C LEU A 106 20.81 11.12 16.38
N SER A 107 20.50 9.87 16.02
CA SER A 107 21.49 8.80 15.93
C SER A 107 22.23 8.75 14.60
N GLY A 108 21.67 9.32 13.53
CA GLY A 108 22.20 9.19 12.17
C GLY A 108 22.06 7.77 11.59
N ILE A 109 21.37 6.87 12.28
CA ILE A 109 21.17 5.49 11.83
C ILE A 109 20.28 5.49 10.58
N PRO A 110 20.64 4.77 9.51
CA PRO A 110 19.78 4.63 8.36
C PRO A 110 18.49 3.88 8.73
N THR A 111 17.35 4.49 8.38
CA THR A 111 16.02 4.02 8.80
C THR A 111 15.09 3.91 7.60
N ILE A 112 14.42 2.76 7.47
CA ILE A 112 13.26 2.57 6.60
C ILE A 112 12.02 2.55 7.46
N GLN A 113 11.12 3.51 7.25
CA GLN A 113 9.77 3.48 7.81
C GLN A 113 8.79 2.92 6.78
N ILE A 114 8.04 1.90 7.19
CA ILE A 114 7.01 1.27 6.40
C ILE A 114 5.68 1.94 6.72
N GLY A 115 5.06 2.57 5.73
CA GLY A 115 3.72 3.13 5.85
C GLY A 115 2.66 2.03 5.77
N LEU A 116 2.42 1.33 6.88
CA LEU A 116 1.44 0.24 6.96
C LEU A 116 0.01 0.76 7.16
N ASP A 117 -0.18 1.96 7.73
CA ASP A 117 -1.50 2.51 7.97
C ASP A 117 -2.01 3.42 6.85
N TYR A 118 -3.03 2.92 6.16
CA TYR A 118 -3.59 3.39 4.89
C TYR A 118 -4.19 4.80 4.89
N TRP A 119 -4.41 5.43 6.06
CA TRP A 119 -5.14 6.71 6.18
C TRP A 119 -4.62 7.65 7.27
N ASN A 120 -3.86 7.16 8.25
CA ASN A 120 -3.10 8.05 9.14
C ASN A 120 -2.00 8.78 8.38
N LEU A 121 -1.58 8.26 7.22
CA LEU A 121 -0.66 8.94 6.30
C LEU A 121 -1.06 10.37 5.95
N THR A 122 -2.36 10.69 5.81
CA THR A 122 -2.81 12.07 5.56
C THR A 122 -2.71 13.02 6.75
N ARG A 123 -2.62 12.50 7.98
CA ARG A 123 -2.36 13.30 9.21
C ARG A 123 -0.88 13.25 9.61
N SER A 124 -0.22 12.12 9.39
CA SER A 124 1.20 11.91 9.61
C SER A 124 2.07 12.45 8.46
N LEU A 125 1.51 12.95 7.36
CA LEU A 125 2.27 13.68 6.33
C LEU A 125 2.79 15.04 6.83
N ASP A 126 2.29 15.55 7.96
CA ASP A 126 2.93 16.64 8.70
C ASP A 126 4.14 16.15 9.55
N VAL A 127 4.23 14.83 9.80
CA VAL A 127 5.31 14.14 10.52
C VAL A 127 6.34 13.52 9.56
N VAL A 128 5.92 13.11 8.35
CA VAL A 128 6.82 12.66 7.28
C VAL A 128 7.47 13.92 6.68
N PRO A 129 8.79 14.09 6.79
CA PRO A 129 9.44 15.30 6.32
C PRO A 129 9.20 15.50 4.83
N SER A 130 9.03 16.76 4.43
CA SER A 130 9.28 17.19 3.06
C SER A 130 10.60 16.58 2.60
N ALA A 131 10.56 15.75 1.55
CA ALA A 131 11.68 15.00 0.99
C ALA A 131 13.06 15.66 1.25
N GLY A 132 13.92 15.07 2.10
CA GLY A 132 15.23 15.68 2.35
C GLY A 132 16.13 15.14 3.48
N THR A 133 15.71 14.20 4.32
CA THR A 133 16.58 13.67 5.39
C THR A 133 17.42 12.50 4.88
N ALA A 134 18.75 12.66 4.85
CA ALA A 134 19.68 11.76 4.16
C ALA A 134 19.69 10.31 4.66
N ASN A 135 19.24 10.06 5.89
CA ASN A 135 19.26 8.74 6.53
C ASN A 135 17.86 8.16 6.83
N TYR A 136 16.78 8.77 6.31
CA TYR A 136 15.41 8.31 6.56
C TYR A 136 14.64 8.12 5.26
N ALA A 137 14.26 6.88 4.97
CA ALA A 137 13.47 6.50 3.82
C ALA A 137 12.06 6.09 4.27
N TYR A 138 11.04 6.64 3.61
CA TYR A 138 9.66 6.28 3.85
C TYR A 138 9.14 5.47 2.66
N ILE A 139 8.72 4.22 2.89
CA ILE A 139 8.20 3.33 1.85
C ILE A 139 6.71 3.14 2.07
N VAL A 140 5.94 3.35 0.99
CA VAL A 140 4.48 3.25 0.99
C VAL A 140 4.04 2.17 0.01
N PRO A 141 3.13 1.26 0.40
CA PRO A 141 2.53 0.33 -0.55
C PRO A 141 1.83 1.08 -1.67
N THR A 142 1.97 0.62 -2.92
CA THR A 142 1.34 1.27 -4.07
C THR A 142 -0.19 1.33 -3.94
N ALA A 143 -0.81 0.34 -3.28
CA ALA A 143 -2.23 0.35 -2.93
C ALA A 143 -2.64 1.55 -2.06
N THR A 144 -1.73 2.05 -1.21
CA THR A 144 -1.95 3.23 -0.37
C THR A 144 -1.93 4.53 -1.19
N VAL A 145 -1.16 4.58 -2.28
CA VAL A 145 -1.22 5.71 -3.24
C VAL A 145 -2.59 5.74 -3.93
N PHE A 146 -3.10 4.59 -4.38
CA PHE A 146 -4.43 4.47 -5.02
C PHE A 146 -5.57 4.94 -4.11
N SER A 147 -5.48 4.62 -2.82
CA SER A 147 -6.44 5.07 -1.80
C SER A 147 -6.49 6.61 -1.68
N ASN A 148 -5.35 7.29 -1.73
CA ASN A 148 -5.28 8.76 -1.63
C ASN A 148 -5.70 9.50 -2.91
N VAL A 149 -5.86 8.81 -4.04
CA VAL A 149 -6.39 9.41 -5.28
C VAL A 149 -7.83 9.91 -5.06
N ILE A 150 -8.64 9.19 -4.29
CA ILE A 150 -10.04 9.57 -4.06
C ILE A 150 -10.13 10.93 -3.33
N PRO A 151 -9.59 11.14 -2.13
CA PRO A 151 -9.70 12.45 -1.48
C PRO A 151 -8.96 13.58 -2.22
N ASN A 152 -7.90 13.29 -2.99
CA ASN A 152 -7.06 14.33 -3.60
C ASN A 152 -7.49 14.74 -5.01
N VAL A 153 -7.97 13.79 -5.82
CA VAL A 153 -8.37 14.07 -7.22
C VAL A 153 -9.83 14.47 -7.29
N PHE A 154 -10.69 13.89 -6.44
CA PHE A 154 -12.13 14.10 -6.52
C PHE A 154 -12.59 15.55 -6.32
N PRO A 155 -12.01 16.35 -5.39
CA PRO A 155 -12.30 17.77 -5.29
C PRO A 155 -12.00 18.55 -6.58
N SER A 156 -11.02 18.10 -7.37
CA SER A 156 -10.64 18.72 -8.64
C SER A 156 -11.51 18.30 -9.83
N LEU A 157 -12.39 17.31 -9.68
CA LEU A 157 -13.22 16.77 -10.77
C LEU A 157 -14.58 17.50 -10.94
N ASP A 158 -14.86 18.53 -10.12
CA ASP A 158 -16.11 19.32 -10.10
C ASP A 158 -17.39 18.44 -10.12
N ILE A 159 -17.38 17.38 -9.31
CA ILE A 159 -18.49 16.43 -9.22
C ILE A 159 -19.55 17.01 -8.29
N ARG A 160 -20.70 17.40 -8.85
CA ARG A 160 -21.78 18.09 -8.12
C ARG A 160 -23.05 17.26 -7.91
N SER A 161 -23.06 16.02 -8.39
CA SER A 161 -24.24 15.14 -8.34
C SER A 161 -23.89 13.76 -7.82
N THR A 162 -24.88 12.88 -7.76
CA THR A 162 -24.73 11.49 -7.34
C THR A 162 -23.65 10.76 -8.11
N VAL A 163 -22.87 9.97 -7.38
CA VAL A 163 -21.78 9.13 -7.87
C VAL A 163 -22.20 7.67 -7.74
N THR A 164 -21.96 6.88 -8.78
CA THR A 164 -22.15 5.43 -8.73
C THR A 164 -20.80 4.74 -8.74
N VAL A 165 -20.52 3.94 -7.72
CA VAL A 165 -19.28 3.15 -7.63
C VAL A 165 -19.60 1.69 -7.92
N VAL A 166 -19.09 1.18 -9.03
CA VAL A 166 -19.19 -0.22 -9.43
C VAL A 166 -17.93 -0.94 -8.99
N PHE A 167 -18.06 -1.97 -8.15
CA PHE A 167 -16.91 -2.64 -7.54
C PHE A 167 -16.98 -4.17 -7.66
N ASP A 168 -15.85 -4.83 -7.91
CA ASP A 168 -15.82 -6.30 -7.96
C ASP A 168 -15.63 -6.95 -6.58
N ASP A 169 -15.66 -8.28 -6.55
CA ASP A 169 -15.52 -9.10 -5.34
C ASP A 169 -14.18 -8.90 -4.62
N VAL A 170 -13.13 -8.58 -5.37
CA VAL A 170 -11.79 -8.36 -4.83
C VAL A 170 -11.79 -7.12 -3.98
N PHE A 171 -12.45 -6.04 -4.42
CA PHE A 171 -12.56 -4.82 -3.64
C PHE A 171 -13.76 -4.81 -2.70
N GLY A 172 -14.79 -5.62 -2.94
CA GLY A 172 -16.05 -5.62 -2.19
C GLY A 172 -15.92 -5.95 -0.71
N ASN A 173 -14.87 -6.67 -0.31
CA ASN A 173 -14.58 -6.99 1.09
C ASN A 173 -13.77 -5.90 1.83
N TYR A 174 -13.28 -4.88 1.12
CA TYR A 174 -12.50 -3.81 1.73
C TYR A 174 -13.40 -2.63 2.11
N SER A 175 -13.72 -2.50 3.40
CA SER A 175 -14.54 -1.39 3.92
C SER A 175 -13.84 -0.02 3.81
N SER A 176 -12.51 0.00 3.71
CA SER A 176 -11.68 1.20 3.83
C SER A 176 -11.77 2.18 2.65
N TRP A 177 -11.79 1.70 1.41
CA TRP A 177 -11.97 2.58 0.24
C TRP A 177 -13.40 3.10 0.14
N ARG A 178 -14.39 2.29 0.56
CA ARG A 178 -15.81 2.65 0.58
C ARG A 178 -16.06 3.89 1.44
N GLN A 179 -15.40 3.97 2.59
CA GLN A 179 -15.49 5.11 3.51
C GLN A 179 -15.01 6.42 2.88
N GLN A 180 -14.05 6.39 1.94
CA GLN A 180 -13.59 7.63 1.29
C GLN A 180 -14.64 8.21 0.36
N PHE A 181 -15.31 7.35 -0.40
CA PHE A 181 -16.42 7.79 -1.21
C PHE A 181 -17.57 8.33 -0.32
N LEU A 182 -17.82 7.71 0.83
CA LEU A 182 -18.85 8.20 1.78
C LEU A 182 -18.51 9.56 2.42
N ARG A 183 -17.24 9.97 2.43
CA ARG A 183 -16.81 11.30 2.92
C ARG A 183 -17.01 12.40 1.89
N LEU A 184 -17.35 12.05 0.65
CA LEU A 184 -17.60 13.04 -0.39
C LEU A 184 -18.86 13.86 -0.07
N PRO A 185 -18.91 15.15 -0.44
CA PRO A 185 -20.07 16.01 -0.21
C PRO A 185 -21.24 15.71 -1.19
N VAL A 186 -21.26 14.52 -1.79
CA VAL A 186 -22.27 14.07 -2.74
C VAL A 186 -22.76 12.68 -2.37
N LYS A 187 -24.00 12.36 -2.74
CA LYS A 187 -24.54 11.01 -2.53
C LYS A 187 -23.72 9.99 -3.33
N VAL A 188 -23.32 8.90 -2.68
CA VAL A 188 -22.65 7.77 -3.34
C VAL A 188 -23.50 6.51 -3.26
N ASP A 189 -23.78 5.93 -4.42
CA ASP A 189 -24.42 4.63 -4.56
C ASP A 189 -23.38 3.57 -4.90
N PHE A 190 -23.34 2.49 -4.11
CA PHE A 190 -22.41 1.38 -4.31
C PHE A 190 -23.12 0.21 -4.97
N LEU A 191 -22.57 -0.28 -6.08
CA LEU A 191 -23.15 -1.36 -6.87
C LEU A 191 -22.11 -2.47 -7.08
N PRO A 192 -22.38 -3.72 -6.65
CA PRO A 192 -21.51 -4.83 -6.99
C PRO A 192 -21.45 -5.02 -8.51
N MET A 193 -20.25 -5.23 -9.05
CA MET A 193 -20.05 -5.50 -10.47
C MET A 193 -20.73 -6.81 -10.84
N ALA A 194 -21.49 -6.78 -11.92
CA ALA A 194 -22.15 -7.97 -12.42
C ALA A 194 -21.11 -9.00 -12.92
N ALA A 195 -21.43 -10.29 -12.78
CA ALA A 195 -20.65 -11.35 -13.40
C ALA A 195 -20.51 -11.11 -14.92
N PRO A 196 -19.42 -11.56 -15.59
CA PRO A 196 -19.12 -11.22 -16.98
C PRO A 196 -20.31 -11.34 -17.95
N ARG A 197 -21.08 -12.44 -17.84
CA ARG A 197 -22.28 -12.70 -18.66
C ARG A 197 -23.41 -11.68 -18.52
N ASN A 198 -23.42 -10.90 -17.42
CA ASN A 198 -24.48 -9.96 -17.06
C ASN A 198 -24.00 -8.50 -17.07
N VAL A 199 -22.72 -8.23 -17.36
CA VAL A 199 -22.15 -6.87 -17.37
C VAL A 199 -22.91 -5.96 -18.34
N ARG A 200 -23.25 -6.45 -19.53
CA ARG A 200 -24.04 -5.70 -20.51
C ARG A 200 -25.35 -5.16 -19.94
N GLU A 201 -26.06 -5.97 -19.14
CA GLU A 201 -27.34 -5.57 -18.57
C GLU A 201 -27.16 -4.52 -17.47
N GLN A 202 -26.13 -4.67 -16.63
CA GLN A 202 -25.77 -3.66 -15.64
C GLN A 202 -25.41 -2.31 -16.28
N VAL A 203 -24.62 -2.34 -17.36
CA VAL A 203 -24.26 -1.12 -18.11
C VAL A 203 -25.53 -0.46 -18.68
N LYS A 204 -26.45 -1.22 -19.28
CA LYS A 204 -27.74 -0.68 -19.75
C LYS A 204 -28.54 -0.02 -18.63
N GLN A 205 -28.63 -0.66 -17.45
CA GLN A 205 -29.33 -0.09 -16.31
C GLN A 205 -28.70 1.22 -15.86
N LEU A 206 -27.37 1.29 -15.75
CA LEU A 206 -26.67 2.52 -15.38
C LEU A 206 -26.95 3.68 -16.36
N VAL A 207 -27.00 3.37 -17.65
CA VAL A 207 -27.37 4.34 -18.69
C VAL A 207 -28.84 4.75 -18.58
N LEU A 208 -29.76 3.80 -18.40
CA LEU A 208 -31.20 4.05 -18.25
C LEU A 208 -31.54 4.90 -17.02
N PHE A 209 -30.80 4.72 -15.92
CA PHE A 209 -30.95 5.50 -14.70
C PHE A 209 -30.14 6.81 -14.70
N ASN A 210 -29.59 7.22 -15.86
CA ASN A 210 -28.83 8.46 -16.03
C ASN A 210 -27.65 8.61 -15.06
N ALA A 211 -26.91 7.53 -14.80
CA ALA A 211 -25.69 7.61 -14.00
C ALA A 211 -24.64 8.47 -14.72
N MET A 212 -24.40 9.68 -14.23
CA MET A 212 -23.45 10.63 -14.84
C MET A 212 -21.99 10.39 -14.45
N TYR A 213 -21.74 9.99 -13.21
CA TYR A 213 -20.39 9.80 -12.66
C TYR A 213 -20.26 8.35 -12.20
N ILE A 214 -19.49 7.56 -12.95
CA ILE A 214 -19.29 6.13 -12.68
C ILE A 214 -17.83 5.89 -12.32
N PHE A 215 -17.58 5.34 -11.14
CA PHE A 215 -16.27 4.88 -10.71
C PHE A 215 -16.20 3.36 -10.77
N LEU A 216 -15.24 2.82 -11.50
CA LEU A 216 -14.94 1.39 -11.52
C LEU A 216 -13.82 1.12 -10.52
N VAL A 217 -14.11 0.30 -9.50
CA VAL A 217 -13.13 -0.17 -8.50
C VAL A 217 -13.02 -1.68 -8.65
N ALA A 218 -12.17 -2.13 -9.57
CA ALA A 218 -12.15 -3.53 -9.99
C ALA A 218 -10.76 -3.97 -10.47
N LYS A 219 -10.56 -5.29 -10.60
CA LYS A 219 -9.43 -5.85 -11.34
C LYS A 219 -9.39 -5.27 -12.75
N THR A 220 -8.18 -5.06 -13.26
CA THR A 220 -7.96 -4.52 -14.62
C THR A 220 -8.78 -5.28 -15.69
N VAL A 221 -8.78 -6.61 -15.64
CA VAL A 221 -9.54 -7.46 -16.60
C VAL A 221 -11.05 -7.22 -16.55
N ASN A 222 -11.60 -7.04 -15.35
CA ASN A 222 -13.03 -6.81 -15.15
C ASN A 222 -13.43 -5.39 -15.60
N ALA A 223 -12.58 -4.39 -15.29
CA ALA A 223 -12.78 -3.02 -15.74
C ALA A 223 -12.73 -2.90 -17.27
N VAL A 224 -11.77 -3.58 -17.93
CA VAL A 224 -11.68 -3.61 -19.40
C VAL A 224 -12.96 -4.19 -20.01
N HIS A 225 -13.41 -5.35 -19.56
CA HIS A 225 -14.64 -5.97 -20.05
C HIS A 225 -15.87 -5.06 -19.83
N PHE A 226 -15.93 -4.35 -18.70
CA PHE A 226 -16.99 -3.37 -18.44
C PHE A 226 -16.96 -2.21 -19.44
N LEU A 227 -15.78 -1.67 -19.73
CA LEU A 227 -15.61 -0.56 -20.67
C LEU A 227 -15.92 -0.97 -22.12
N GLU A 228 -15.58 -2.19 -22.51
CA GLU A 228 -15.94 -2.74 -23.82
C GLU A 228 -17.47 -2.80 -23.99
N GLU A 229 -18.17 -3.36 -23.01
CA GLU A 229 -19.64 -3.41 -23.02
C GLU A 229 -20.27 -2.00 -22.96
N PHE A 230 -19.66 -1.07 -22.22
CA PHE A 230 -20.08 0.34 -22.20
C PHE A 230 -19.90 1.01 -23.56
N GLY A 231 -18.78 0.78 -24.24
CA GLY A 231 -18.48 1.35 -25.57
C GLY A 231 -19.38 0.82 -26.69
N LEU A 232 -19.97 -0.36 -26.51
CA LEU A 232 -20.96 -0.92 -27.45
C LEU A 232 -22.35 -0.28 -27.34
N LEU A 233 -22.63 0.46 -26.26
CA LEU A 233 -23.90 1.16 -26.11
C LEU A 233 -23.84 2.56 -26.74
N ASN A 234 -24.84 2.89 -27.57
CA ASN A 234 -25.06 4.25 -28.03
C ASN A 234 -25.65 5.10 -26.89
N VAL A 235 -24.79 5.55 -25.98
CA VAL A 235 -25.17 6.40 -24.85
C VAL A 235 -25.49 7.81 -25.36
N ARG A 236 -26.72 8.27 -25.18
CA ARG A 236 -27.10 9.67 -25.43
C ARG A 236 -26.83 10.49 -24.17
N GLY A 237 -25.76 11.29 -24.17
CA GLY A 237 -25.39 12.17 -23.07
C GLY A 237 -23.91 12.04 -22.68
N THR A 238 -23.49 12.82 -21.68
CA THR A 238 -22.12 12.79 -21.17
C THR A 238 -22.07 11.97 -19.89
N VAL A 239 -21.46 10.78 -19.97
CA VAL A 239 -21.11 9.97 -18.79
C VAL A 239 -19.61 10.10 -18.56
N LYS A 240 -19.21 10.44 -17.34
CA LYS A 240 -17.80 10.47 -16.92
C LYS A 240 -17.46 9.17 -16.20
N LEU A 241 -16.58 8.39 -16.82
CA LEU A 241 -16.06 7.14 -16.28
C LEU A 241 -14.67 7.35 -15.69
N PHE A 242 -14.51 6.90 -14.45
CA PHE A 242 -13.25 6.92 -13.72
C PHE A 242 -12.88 5.49 -13.36
N VAL A 243 -11.62 5.12 -13.54
CA VAL A 243 -11.19 3.73 -13.39
C VAL A 243 -10.07 3.66 -12.37
N LEU A 244 -10.35 2.98 -11.26
CA LEU A 244 -9.40 2.66 -10.20
C LEU A 244 -9.17 1.16 -10.25
N THR A 245 -8.03 0.75 -10.82
CA THR A 245 -7.68 -0.66 -10.96
C THR A 245 -6.39 -0.97 -10.22
N GLN A 246 -6.34 -2.15 -9.61
CA GLN A 246 -5.06 -2.74 -9.23
C GLN A 246 -4.39 -3.28 -10.49
N ALA A 247 -3.15 -2.85 -10.72
CA ALA A 247 -2.30 -3.43 -11.75
C ALA A 247 -2.13 -4.93 -11.46
N VAL A 248 -2.69 -5.76 -12.33
CA VAL A 248 -2.46 -7.21 -12.30
C VAL A 248 -1.10 -7.44 -12.93
N LYS A 249 -0.16 -8.07 -12.20
CA LYS A 249 1.06 -8.62 -12.82
C LYS A 249 0.62 -9.56 -13.93
N VAL A 250 0.85 -9.16 -15.18
CA VAL A 250 0.78 -10.08 -16.32
C VAL A 250 1.83 -11.15 -16.03
N LYS A 251 1.40 -12.36 -15.65
CA LYS A 251 2.29 -13.52 -15.76
C LYS A 251 2.62 -13.60 -17.24
N SER A 252 3.87 -13.32 -17.59
CA SER A 252 4.38 -13.64 -18.92
C SER A 252 4.15 -15.14 -19.12
N GLU A 253 3.18 -15.49 -19.97
CA GLU A 253 3.11 -16.83 -20.50
C GLU A 253 4.44 -17.07 -21.21
N LYS A 254 5.19 -18.07 -20.74
CA LYS A 254 6.30 -18.62 -21.51
C LYS A 254 5.72 -19.05 -22.84
N VAL A 255 5.97 -18.26 -23.89
CA VAL A 255 5.84 -18.71 -25.26
C VAL A 255 6.70 -19.96 -25.36
N LYS A 256 6.07 -21.14 -25.41
CA LYS A 256 6.73 -22.35 -25.86
C LYS A 256 7.05 -22.10 -27.33
N THR A 257 8.27 -21.65 -27.61
CA THR A 257 8.86 -21.80 -28.93
C THR A 257 8.99 -23.30 -29.17
N GLY A 258 8.03 -23.86 -29.90
CA GLY A 258 8.16 -25.17 -30.48
C GLY A 258 9.31 -25.13 -31.48
N HIS A 259 10.38 -25.86 -31.20
CA HIS A 259 11.26 -26.34 -32.24
C HIS A 259 10.61 -27.56 -32.86
N LEU A 260 10.14 -27.41 -34.09
CA LEU A 260 10.22 -28.40 -35.17
C LEU A 260 10.23 -27.62 -36.49
#